data_AF-A0A453PUD1-F1
#
_entry.id   AF-A0A453PUD1-F1
#
_cell.length_a   1.000
_cell.length_b   1.000
_cell.length_c   1.000
_cell.angle_alpha   90.00
_cell.angle_beta   90.00
_cell.angle_gamma   90.00
#
_symmetry.space_group_name_H-M   'P 1'
#
loop_
_entity.id
_entity.type
_entity.pdbx_description
1 polymer ?
#
loop_
_entity_poly.entity_id
_entity_poly.type
_entity_poly.pdbx_seq_one_letter_code
_entity_poly.pdbx_strand_id
1 'polypeptide(L)'
;GRLYATLSCSSEIVRLYPPRRKGGPLKVIAHAPHSADRKVCNFYLVESGGRMLLAVRQPAPYANGAEWNAMDWSRRVVCRLYVVDLNGGQRRKLIPVKSIGDTALFLSHDRCLSVSARDLPSLSSNSIYLSLPSDPIVVHSLATGLSKRLADSCQIHDRKERIRPSVRPFTIADHLITYCNPREWSKGLMFHEYHYIPQSSEELIQKIRAQERELRLPRIAFHSR
;
A
#
# COMPACT_ATOMS: atom_id res chain seq x y z
N GLY A 1 3.33 2.29 -22.57
CA GLY A 1 3.70 2.17 -21.15
C GLY A 1 4.32 0.82 -20.83
N ARG A 2 4.72 0.58 -19.58
CA ARG A 2 5.16 -0.74 -19.07
C ARG A 2 4.39 -1.02 -17.78
N LEU A 3 3.92 -2.25 -17.60
CA LEU A 3 3.21 -2.68 -16.39
C LEU A 3 4.03 -3.74 -15.68
N TYR A 4 4.12 -3.64 -14.36
CA TYR A 4 4.87 -4.55 -13.51
C TYR A 4 4.00 -5.06 -12.36
N ALA A 5 4.35 -6.22 -11.84
CA ALA A 5 3.69 -6.81 -10.69
C ALA A 5 4.69 -7.58 -9.84
N THR A 6 4.32 -7.83 -8.59
CA THR A 6 4.96 -8.87 -7.77
C THR A 6 4.08 -10.11 -7.76
N LEU A 7 4.66 -11.29 -7.79
CA LEU A 7 3.89 -12.53 -7.68
C LEU A 7 3.45 -12.78 -6.22
N SER A 8 2.33 -13.48 -6.06
CA SER A 8 1.79 -13.84 -4.73
C SER A 8 2.65 -14.88 -4.00
N CYS A 9 3.23 -15.82 -4.74
CA CYS A 9 3.95 -16.97 -4.20
C CYS A 9 5.48 -16.90 -4.39
N SER A 10 6.01 -15.81 -4.93
CA SER A 10 7.45 -15.65 -5.12
C SER A 10 7.91 -14.23 -4.83
N SER A 11 9.20 -14.09 -4.57
CA SER A 11 9.88 -12.80 -4.41
C SER A 11 10.15 -12.12 -5.76
N GLU A 12 9.56 -12.58 -6.87
CA GLU A 12 9.84 -12.04 -8.20
C GLU A 12 9.02 -10.80 -8.49
N ILE A 13 9.69 -9.82 -9.10
CA ILE A 13 9.08 -8.68 -9.76
C ILE A 13 9.09 -9.00 -11.24
N VAL A 14 7.92 -8.95 -11.86
CA VAL A 14 7.72 -9.36 -13.26
C VAL A 14 7.15 -8.21 -14.08
N ARG A 15 7.43 -8.21 -15.39
CA ARG A 15 6.79 -7.30 -16.34
C ARG A 15 5.58 -7.97 -17.00
N LEU A 16 4.40 -7.40 -16.80
CA LEU A 16 3.12 -7.82 -17.39
C LEU A 16 2.90 -7.21 -18.78
N TYR A 17 3.29 -5.95 -19.00
CA TYR A 17 3.12 -5.25 -20.26
C TYR A 17 4.42 -4.59 -20.74
N PRO A 18 4.76 -4.65 -22.05
CA PRO A 18 4.03 -5.33 -23.11
C PRO A 18 4.05 -6.86 -22.96
N PRO A 19 2.96 -7.56 -23.34
CA PRO A 19 2.88 -9.01 -23.27
C PRO A 19 3.94 -9.65 -24.19
N ARG A 20 4.45 -10.81 -23.80
CA ARG A 20 5.39 -11.56 -24.63
C ARG A 20 4.66 -12.13 -25.85
N ARG A 21 5.25 -11.99 -27.04
CA ARG A 21 4.68 -12.41 -28.33
C ARG A 21 4.32 -13.91 -28.45
N LYS A 22 4.76 -14.79 -27.53
CA LYS A 22 4.64 -16.26 -27.66
C LYS A 22 4.19 -16.99 -26.39
N GLY A 23 3.43 -16.35 -25.50
CA GLY A 23 2.86 -17.03 -24.32
C GLY A 23 3.89 -17.66 -23.34
N GLY A 24 5.17 -17.29 -23.45
CA GLY A 24 6.22 -17.76 -22.54
C GLY A 24 6.09 -17.15 -21.15
N PRO A 25 6.84 -17.67 -20.15
CA PRO A 25 6.76 -17.23 -18.76
C PRO A 25 6.98 -15.73 -18.65
N LEU A 26 6.37 -15.10 -17.64
CA LEU A 26 6.52 -13.67 -17.39
C LEU A 26 8.00 -13.30 -17.28
N LYS A 27 8.38 -12.13 -17.82
CA LYS A 27 9.78 -11.68 -17.73
C LYS A 27 10.04 -11.21 -16.29
N VAL A 28 10.76 -12.02 -15.52
CA VAL A 28 11.33 -11.60 -14.23
C VAL A 28 12.31 -10.46 -14.49
N ILE A 29 12.17 -9.40 -13.72
CA ILE A 29 12.96 -8.18 -13.84
C ILE A 29 13.77 -7.88 -12.60
N ALA A 30 13.42 -8.43 -11.44
CA ALA A 30 14.18 -8.32 -10.20
C ALA A 30 13.62 -9.33 -9.21
N HIS A 31 14.39 -9.60 -8.17
CA HIS A 31 13.92 -10.33 -6.98
C HIS A 31 13.90 -9.36 -5.81
N ALA A 32 12.84 -9.41 -5.02
CA ALA A 32 12.76 -8.80 -3.71
C ALA A 32 13.94 -9.24 -2.83
N PRO A 33 14.35 -8.43 -1.85
CA PRO A 33 15.48 -8.74 -0.98
C PRO A 33 15.29 -10.09 -0.30
N HIS A 34 16.35 -10.90 -0.21
CA HIS A 34 16.27 -12.24 0.39
C HIS A 34 15.83 -12.21 1.87
N SER A 35 16.10 -11.11 2.57
CA SER A 35 15.64 -10.86 3.94
C SER A 35 14.14 -10.57 4.07
N ALA A 36 13.39 -10.50 2.96
CA ALA A 36 11.97 -10.20 2.96
C ALA A 36 11.16 -11.45 2.60
N ASP A 37 10.66 -12.15 3.62
CA ASP A 37 9.75 -13.29 3.45
C ASP A 37 8.34 -12.81 3.06
N ARG A 38 7.80 -13.31 1.94
CA ARG A 38 6.45 -12.99 1.44
C ARG A 38 5.32 -13.45 2.35
N LYS A 39 5.55 -14.43 3.23
CA LYS A 39 4.54 -14.86 4.22
C LYS A 39 4.24 -13.77 5.25
N VAL A 40 5.17 -12.85 5.46
CA VAL A 40 5.11 -11.85 6.54
C VAL A 40 5.22 -10.42 5.99
N CYS A 41 5.92 -10.23 4.87
CA CYS A 41 6.19 -8.94 4.27
C CYS A 41 5.18 -8.60 3.19
N ASN A 42 4.83 -7.31 3.09
CA ASN A 42 4.00 -6.79 2.02
C ASN A 42 4.87 -6.00 1.06
N PHE A 43 4.61 -6.16 -0.24
CA PHE A 43 5.42 -5.56 -1.30
C PHE A 43 4.52 -4.68 -2.15
N TYR A 44 4.98 -3.45 -2.35
CA TYR A 44 4.25 -2.43 -3.09
C TYR A 44 5.16 -1.88 -4.18
N LEU A 45 4.65 -1.80 -5.41
CA LEU A 45 5.33 -1.15 -6.52
C LEU A 45 4.71 0.22 -6.72
N VAL A 46 5.54 1.26 -6.73
CA VAL A 46 5.09 2.63 -6.94
C VAL A 46 6.02 3.33 -7.93
N GLU A 47 5.42 4.04 -8.87
CA GLU A 47 6.14 4.93 -9.77
C GLU A 47 6.34 6.27 -9.07
N SER A 48 7.56 6.80 -9.11
CA SER A 48 7.91 8.08 -8.49
C SER A 48 9.04 8.75 -9.27
N GLY A 49 8.73 9.87 -9.91
CA GLY A 49 9.72 10.69 -10.63
C GLY A 49 10.42 9.95 -11.77
N GLY A 50 9.68 9.14 -12.53
CA GLY A 50 10.20 8.31 -13.63
C GLY A 50 10.90 7.02 -13.17
N ARG A 51 10.96 6.75 -11.87
CA ARG A 51 11.62 5.58 -11.29
C ARG A 51 10.58 4.64 -10.69
N MET A 52 10.83 3.35 -10.83
CA MET A 52 10.03 2.33 -10.14
C MET A 52 10.65 2.03 -8.79
N LEU A 53 9.88 2.23 -7.72
CA LEU A 53 10.25 1.90 -6.36
C LEU A 53 9.53 0.63 -5.92
N LEU A 54 10.25 -0.23 -5.20
CA LEU A 54 9.71 -1.32 -4.40
C LEU A 54 9.72 -0.88 -2.94
N ALA A 55 8.54 -0.77 -2.33
CA ALA A 55 8.40 -0.65 -0.89
C ALA A 55 8.13 -2.02 -0.27
N VAL A 56 8.91 -2.37 0.74
CA VAL A 56 8.77 -3.60 1.52
C VAL A 56 8.36 -3.22 2.92
N ARG A 57 7.14 -3.57 3.31
CA ARG A 57 6.64 -3.43 4.69
C ARG A 57 6.88 -4.73 5.44
N GLN A 58 7.59 -4.63 6.56
CA GLN A 58 7.92 -5.75 7.44
C GLN A 58 7.46 -5.42 8.87
N PRO A 59 6.93 -6.38 9.64
CA PRO A 59 6.74 -6.19 11.07
C PRO A 59 8.09 -6.10 11.78
N ALA A 60 8.19 -5.25 12.81
CA ALA A 60 9.45 -4.95 13.51
C ALA A 60 10.28 -6.16 13.97
N PRO A 61 9.66 -7.21 14.58
CA PRO A 61 10.41 -8.38 15.04
C PRO A 61 11.21 -9.06 13.92
N TYR A 62 10.65 -9.07 12.71
CA TYR A 62 11.28 -9.68 11.52
C TYR A 62 12.29 -8.77 10.84
N ALA A 63 12.18 -7.45 11.03
CA ALA A 63 13.05 -6.48 10.37
C ALA A 63 14.36 -6.24 11.11
N ASN A 64 14.31 -6.24 12.45
CA ASN A 64 15.38 -5.75 13.30
C ASN A 64 15.85 -6.77 14.35
N GLY A 65 15.20 -7.93 14.48
CA GLY A 65 15.48 -8.92 15.53
C GLY A 65 15.26 -8.37 16.96
N ALA A 66 14.62 -7.20 17.07
CA ALA A 66 14.38 -6.55 18.35
C ALA A 66 13.22 -7.25 19.07
N GLU A 67 13.35 -7.39 20.39
CA GLU A 67 12.24 -7.83 21.23
C GLU A 67 11.03 -6.93 20.99
N TRP A 68 9.86 -7.56 20.91
CA TRP A 68 8.60 -6.85 20.79
C TRP A 68 8.36 -6.04 22.07
N ASN A 69 8.65 -4.74 22.01
CA ASN A 69 8.15 -3.83 23.03
C ASN A 69 6.72 -3.43 22.66
N ALA A 70 5.75 -4.01 23.37
CA ALA A 70 4.33 -3.71 23.17
C ALA A 70 4.02 -2.21 23.33
N MET A 71 4.81 -1.47 24.13
CA MET A 71 4.58 -0.05 24.39
C MET A 71 5.10 0.88 23.27
N ASP A 72 6.11 0.47 22.50
CA ASP A 72 6.64 1.31 21.41
C ASP A 72 5.89 1.04 20.09
N TRP A 73 4.72 1.66 19.97
CA TRP A 73 3.92 1.57 18.73
C TRP A 73 4.69 2.07 17.49
N SER A 74 5.50 3.11 17.66
CA SER A 74 6.13 3.83 16.54
C SER A 74 7.08 2.95 15.73
N ARG A 75 7.63 1.91 16.35
CA ARG A 75 8.59 0.99 15.73
C ARG A 75 7.98 -0.30 15.21
N ARG A 76 6.67 -0.53 15.35
CA ARG A 76 6.04 -1.83 15.02
C ARG A 76 6.09 -2.19 13.54
N VAL A 77 6.28 -1.21 12.67
CA VAL A 77 6.38 -1.39 11.23
C VAL A 77 7.67 -0.78 10.72
N VAL A 78 8.38 -1.54 9.91
CA VAL A 78 9.58 -1.09 9.19
C VAL A 78 9.26 -1.10 7.70
N CYS A 79 9.45 0.04 7.04
CA CYS A 79 9.33 0.15 5.60
C CYS A 79 10.71 0.38 4.98
N ARG A 80 11.11 -0.52 4.08
CA ARG A 80 12.35 -0.39 3.31
C ARG A 80 12.01 -0.07 1.86
N LEU A 81 12.70 0.91 1.27
CA LEU A 81 12.53 1.28 -0.13
C LEU A 81 13.72 0.86 -0.96
N TYR A 82 13.43 0.46 -2.19
CA TYR A 82 14.44 0.12 -3.18
C TYR A 82 14.06 0.71 -4.54
N VAL A 83 14.99 1.35 -5.24
CA VAL A 83 14.84 1.59 -6.68
C VAL A 83 15.07 0.26 -7.39
N VAL A 84 14.16 -0.08 -8.31
CA VAL A 84 14.35 -1.23 -9.18
C VAL A 84 15.15 -0.78 -10.40
N ASP A 85 16.40 -1.23 -10.50
CA ASP A 85 17.24 -0.93 -11.66
C ASP A 85 16.73 -1.68 -12.89
N LEU A 86 16.07 -0.94 -13.79
CA LEU A 86 15.54 -1.46 -15.05
C LEU A 86 16.60 -1.53 -16.16
N ASN A 87 17.73 -0.84 -15.99
CA ASN A 87 18.76 -0.61 -17.00
C ASN A 87 19.97 -1.55 -16.85
N GLY A 88 20.18 -2.14 -15.67
CA GLY A 88 21.33 -2.99 -15.31
C GLY A 88 21.52 -4.34 -16.02
N GLY A 89 21.08 -4.51 -17.26
CA GLY A 89 21.37 -5.71 -18.06
C GLY A 89 20.84 -7.02 -17.42
N GLN A 90 21.67 -8.06 -17.37
CA GLN A 90 21.29 -9.40 -16.88
C GLN A 90 21.19 -9.53 -15.35
N ARG A 91 21.74 -8.58 -14.57
CA ARG A 91 21.66 -8.58 -13.10
C ARG A 91 20.98 -7.29 -12.65
N ARG A 92 19.69 -7.20 -12.90
CA ARG A 92 18.86 -6.10 -12.38
C ARG A 92 18.83 -6.15 -10.86
N LYS A 93 19.26 -5.05 -10.24
CA LYS A 93 19.46 -4.95 -8.79
C LYS A 93 18.39 -4.08 -8.16
N LEU A 94 18.11 -4.38 -6.89
CA LEU A 94 17.40 -3.47 -6.01
C LEU A 94 18.42 -2.58 -5.30
N ILE A 95 18.29 -1.27 -5.47
CA ILE A 95 19.18 -0.29 -4.87
C ILE A 95 18.45 0.34 -3.68
N PRO A 96 18.92 0.15 -2.43
CA PRO A 96 18.27 0.72 -1.25
C PRO A 96 18.16 2.24 -1.32
N VAL A 97 17.02 2.77 -0.89
CA VAL A 97 16.72 4.21 -0.83
C VAL A 97 16.44 4.60 0.62
N LYS A 98 17.18 5.60 1.09
CA LYS A 98 16.99 6.19 2.44
C LYS A 98 16.10 7.43 2.42
N SER A 99 15.98 8.10 1.28
CA SER A 99 15.17 9.32 1.15
C SER A 99 14.55 9.44 -0.23
N ILE A 100 13.33 9.97 -0.26
CA ILE A 100 12.56 10.34 -1.46
C ILE A 100 12.34 11.86 -1.54
N GLY A 101 13.08 12.64 -0.75
CA GLY A 101 13.01 14.11 -0.74
C GLY A 101 11.62 14.64 -0.36
N ASP A 102 11.13 15.62 -1.11
CA ASP A 102 9.83 16.27 -0.89
C ASP A 102 8.61 15.38 -1.22
N THR A 103 8.81 14.08 -1.45
CA THR A 103 7.75 13.16 -1.88
C THR A 103 7.13 12.43 -0.69
N ALA A 104 5.82 12.20 -0.76
CA ALA A 104 5.09 11.26 0.08
C ALA A 104 4.57 10.09 -0.77
N LEU A 105 4.75 8.87 -0.30
CA LEU A 105 4.20 7.67 -0.94
C LEU A 105 2.92 7.24 -0.23
N PHE A 106 1.89 6.86 -0.97
CA PHE A 106 0.68 6.23 -0.46
C PHE A 106 0.64 4.80 -0.96
N LEU A 107 0.65 3.84 -0.03
CA LEU A 107 0.73 2.42 -0.35
C LEU A 107 -0.56 1.71 0.06
N SER A 108 -1.21 1.09 -0.92
CA SER A 108 -2.28 0.12 -0.72
C SER A 108 -2.05 -1.10 -1.61
N HIS A 109 -2.76 -2.18 -1.30
CA HIS A 109 -2.77 -3.40 -2.08
C HIS A 109 -3.24 -3.17 -3.53
N ASP A 110 -4.20 -2.26 -3.72
CA ASP A 110 -4.83 -2.05 -5.04
C ASP A 110 -4.12 -0.99 -5.87
N ARG A 111 -3.84 0.17 -5.27
CA ARG A 111 -3.15 1.28 -5.93
C ARG A 111 -2.10 1.88 -5.00
N CYS A 112 -0.95 2.21 -5.59
CA CYS A 112 0.08 3.02 -4.94
C CYS A 112 0.22 4.34 -5.67
N LEU A 113 0.54 5.40 -4.93
CA LEU A 113 0.64 6.75 -5.45
C LEU A 113 1.90 7.44 -4.89
N SER A 114 2.56 8.22 -5.72
CA SER A 114 3.63 9.14 -5.32
C SER A 114 3.13 10.57 -5.48
N VAL A 115 3.24 11.37 -4.43
CA VAL A 115 2.73 12.75 -4.41
C VAL A 115 3.83 13.70 -3.94
N SER A 116 4.00 14.83 -4.63
CA SER A 116 4.84 15.92 -4.14
C SER A 116 4.18 16.55 -2.92
N ALA A 117 4.89 16.57 -1.79
CA ALA A 117 4.45 17.22 -0.55
C ALA A 117 4.84 18.71 -0.49
N ARG A 118 5.60 19.22 -1.48
CA ARG A 118 6.14 20.59 -1.48
C ARG A 118 5.08 21.67 -1.23
N ASP A 119 3.94 21.54 -1.90
CA ASP A 119 2.84 22.52 -1.85
C ASP A 119 1.63 22.00 -1.05
N LEU A 120 1.81 20.89 -0.33
CA LEU A 120 0.76 20.24 0.46
C LEU A 120 1.21 20.16 1.93
N PRO A 121 1.01 21.22 2.73
CA PRO A 121 1.58 21.32 4.08
C PRO A 121 1.05 20.28 5.08
N SER A 122 -0.10 19.67 4.79
CA SER A 122 -0.66 18.56 5.57
C SER A 122 -0.03 17.20 5.26
N LEU A 123 0.81 17.12 4.21
CA LEU A 123 1.60 15.94 3.89
C LEU A 123 3.01 16.05 4.46
N SER A 124 3.48 14.98 5.08
CA SER A 124 4.87 14.87 5.51
C SER A 124 5.74 14.46 4.32
N SER A 125 6.71 15.28 3.95
CA SER A 125 7.75 14.89 3.00
C SER A 125 8.55 13.69 3.50
N ASN A 126 9.21 12.98 2.59
CA ASN A 126 10.07 11.84 2.89
C ASN A 126 9.37 10.77 3.76
N SER A 127 8.10 10.51 3.45
CA SER A 127 7.25 9.63 4.26
C SER A 127 6.40 8.67 3.43
N ILE A 128 5.89 7.65 4.09
CA ILE A 128 5.06 6.60 3.53
C ILE A 128 3.75 6.52 4.32
N TYR A 129 2.63 6.75 3.66
CA TYR A 129 1.28 6.56 4.17
C TYR A 129 0.79 5.15 3.80
N LEU A 130 0.32 4.41 4.79
CA LEU A 130 -0.15 3.02 4.61
C LEU A 130 -1.20 2.65 5.65
N SER A 131 -1.92 1.55 5.41
CA SER A 131 -2.89 0.99 6.34
C SER A 131 -2.36 -0.24 7.07
N LEU A 132 -2.79 -0.41 8.32
CA LEU A 132 -2.56 -1.60 9.14
C LEU A 132 -3.89 -2.16 9.64
N PRO A 133 -3.98 -3.45 10.01
CA PRO A 133 -5.26 -4.07 10.39
C PRO A 133 -6.06 -3.32 11.47
N SER A 134 -5.37 -2.65 12.40
CA SER A 134 -6.01 -1.88 13.47
C SER A 134 -5.93 -0.37 13.30
N ASP A 135 -5.12 0.12 12.35
CA ASP A 135 -4.79 1.52 12.21
C ASP A 135 -5.02 1.92 10.74
N PRO A 136 -6.14 2.59 10.44
CA PRO A 136 -6.55 2.82 9.06
C PRO A 136 -5.52 3.63 8.28
N ILE A 137 -4.89 4.62 8.94
CA ILE A 137 -3.86 5.44 8.34
C ILE A 137 -2.68 5.60 9.30
N VAL A 138 -1.53 5.13 8.85
CA VAL A 138 -0.24 5.28 9.49
C VAL A 138 0.70 6.01 8.55
N VAL A 139 1.43 6.98 9.07
CA VAL A 139 2.54 7.64 8.37
C VAL A 139 3.86 7.13 8.93
N HIS A 140 4.74 6.64 8.07
CA HIS A 140 6.07 6.18 8.39
C HIS A 140 7.10 7.16 7.82
N SER A 141 7.94 7.73 8.70
CA SER A 141 9.01 8.63 8.31
C SER A 141 10.24 7.84 7.88
N LEU A 142 10.74 8.08 6.66
CA LEU A 142 11.99 7.46 6.20
C LEU A 142 13.22 8.07 6.87
N ALA A 143 13.13 9.31 7.35
CA ALA A 143 14.23 9.99 8.03
C ALA A 143 14.50 9.42 9.42
N THR A 144 13.43 9.13 10.18
CA THR A 144 13.54 8.65 11.56
C THR A 144 13.31 7.14 11.68
N GLY A 145 12.71 6.51 10.68
CA GLY A 145 12.27 5.11 10.74
C GLY A 145 11.09 4.89 11.69
N LEU A 146 10.40 5.96 12.12
CA LEU A 146 9.31 5.91 13.08
C LEU A 146 7.96 6.10 12.41
N SER A 147 6.94 5.46 12.97
CA SER A 147 5.56 5.49 12.50
C SER A 147 4.67 6.28 13.45
N LYS A 148 3.71 7.03 12.91
CA LYS A 148 2.68 7.75 13.66
C LYS A 148 1.30 7.37 13.13
N ARG A 149 0.32 7.29 14.03
CA ARG A 149 -1.09 7.10 13.66
C ARG A 149 -1.69 8.46 13.35
N LEU A 150 -2.41 8.56 12.24
CA LEU A 150 -3.07 9.80 11.86
C LEU A 150 -4.57 9.80 12.18
N ALA A 151 -5.18 8.62 12.31
CA ALA A 151 -6.63 8.47 12.22
C ALA A 151 -7.29 7.77 13.44
N ASP A 152 -6.60 7.61 14.57
CA ASP A 152 -7.20 7.00 15.78
C ASP A 152 -8.43 7.77 16.28
N SER A 153 -8.47 9.09 16.03
CA SER A 153 -9.59 9.97 16.40
C SER A 153 -10.77 9.95 15.41
N CYS A 154 -10.60 9.37 14.21
CA CYS A 154 -11.60 9.43 13.13
C CYS A 154 -12.36 8.12 12.90
N GLN A 155 -12.10 7.06 13.69
CA GLN A 155 -12.91 5.83 13.61
C GLN A 155 -14.34 6.09 14.08
N ILE A 156 -15.31 5.88 13.19
CA ILE A 156 -16.74 6.10 13.47
C ILE A 156 -17.45 4.87 14.05
N HIS A 157 -16.75 3.73 14.13
CA HIS A 157 -17.28 2.46 14.61
C HIS A 157 -16.25 1.69 15.45
N ASP A 158 -16.72 0.82 16.34
CA ASP A 158 -15.87 -0.05 17.19
C ASP A 158 -15.65 -1.45 16.59
N ARG A 159 -15.96 -1.62 15.29
CA ARG A 159 -16.03 -2.87 14.51
C ARG A 159 -17.30 -3.69 14.73
N LYS A 160 -18.13 -3.36 15.72
CA LYS A 160 -19.45 -3.99 15.90
C LYS A 160 -20.55 -3.06 15.46
N GLU A 161 -20.49 -1.82 15.91
CA GLU A 161 -21.52 -0.81 15.69
C GLU A 161 -20.91 0.57 15.45
N ARG A 162 -21.74 1.46 14.92
CA ARG A 162 -21.39 2.86 14.75
C ARG A 162 -21.44 3.55 16.12
N ILE A 163 -20.31 4.09 16.55
CA ILE A 163 -20.19 4.77 17.84
C ILE A 163 -20.32 6.30 17.74
N ARG A 164 -20.17 6.87 16.53
CA ARG A 164 -20.31 8.32 16.30
C ARG A 164 -20.61 8.67 14.83
N PRO A 165 -21.08 9.90 14.54
CA PRO A 165 -21.18 10.40 13.18
C PRO A 165 -19.81 10.58 12.50
N SER A 166 -19.83 10.75 11.18
CA SER A 166 -18.64 11.10 10.39
C SER A 166 -18.14 12.49 10.78
N VAL A 167 -16.82 12.65 10.89
CA VAL A 167 -16.19 13.92 11.29
C VAL A 167 -15.55 14.57 10.08
N ARG A 168 -16.14 15.68 9.61
CA ARG A 168 -15.68 16.50 8.48
C ARG A 168 -15.06 17.81 9.00
N PRO A 169 -14.13 18.47 8.27
CA PRO A 169 -13.58 18.10 6.97
C PRO A 169 -12.48 17.01 7.04
N PHE A 170 -12.27 16.31 5.93
CA PHE A 170 -11.19 15.33 5.80
C PHE A 170 -9.90 15.96 5.28
N THR A 171 -8.76 15.40 5.68
CA THR A 171 -7.45 15.86 5.21
C THR A 171 -7.18 15.39 3.77
N ILE A 172 -6.22 16.04 3.09
CA ILE A 172 -5.78 15.55 1.77
C ILE A 172 -5.20 14.14 1.84
N ALA A 173 -4.54 13.78 2.96
CA ALA A 173 -4.02 12.43 3.18
C ALA A 173 -5.15 11.40 3.19
N ASP A 174 -6.30 11.72 3.81
CA ASP A 174 -7.49 10.87 3.82
C ASP A 174 -8.02 10.63 2.41
N HIS A 175 -8.05 11.67 1.58
CA HIS A 175 -8.50 11.56 0.20
C HIS A 175 -7.54 10.74 -0.66
N LEU A 176 -6.22 10.96 -0.52
CA LEU A 176 -5.20 10.24 -1.29
C LEU A 176 -5.12 8.76 -0.91
N ILE A 177 -5.19 8.42 0.38
CA ILE A 177 -5.22 7.02 0.80
C ILE A 177 -6.56 6.36 0.42
N THR A 178 -7.68 7.10 0.46
CA THR A 178 -8.97 6.60 -0.03
C THR A 178 -8.88 6.31 -1.52
N TYR A 179 -8.28 7.21 -2.32
CA TYR A 179 -7.99 6.94 -3.72
C TYR A 179 -7.14 5.67 -3.89
N CYS A 180 -6.15 5.41 -3.04
CA CYS A 180 -5.40 4.16 -3.10
C CYS A 180 -6.25 2.88 -2.88
N ASN A 181 -7.45 3.01 -2.32
CA ASN A 181 -8.39 1.92 -2.01
C ASN A 181 -9.69 2.07 -2.85
N PRO A 182 -9.73 1.53 -4.08
CA PRO A 182 -10.84 1.73 -5.02
C PRO A 182 -12.19 1.22 -4.51
N ARG A 183 -12.20 0.23 -3.61
CA ARG A 183 -13.43 -0.35 -3.07
C ARG A 183 -14.27 0.67 -2.30
N GLU A 184 -13.61 1.54 -1.53
CA GLU A 184 -14.24 2.63 -0.76
C GLU A 184 -14.40 3.87 -1.65
N TRP A 185 -13.34 4.23 -2.40
CA TRP A 185 -13.33 5.43 -3.25
C TRP A 185 -14.46 5.44 -4.30
N SER A 186 -14.70 4.32 -4.99
CA SER A 186 -15.73 4.22 -6.02
C SER A 186 -17.16 4.36 -5.49
N LYS A 187 -17.33 4.30 -4.16
CA LYS A 187 -18.62 4.37 -3.47
C LYS A 187 -18.80 5.67 -2.69
N GLY A 188 -17.84 6.60 -2.82
CA GLY A 188 -17.85 7.85 -2.06
C GLY A 188 -17.62 7.66 -0.55
N LEU A 189 -17.10 6.50 -0.14
CA LEU A 189 -16.76 6.21 1.26
C LEU A 189 -15.33 6.64 1.55
N MET A 190 -15.07 7.16 2.75
CA MET A 190 -13.71 7.44 3.19
C MET A 190 -13.08 6.21 3.81
N PHE A 191 -11.89 5.87 3.31
CA PHE A 191 -11.21 4.65 3.71
C PHE A 191 -10.92 4.60 5.22
N HIS A 192 -10.59 5.72 5.89
CA HIS A 192 -10.32 5.65 7.33
C HIS A 192 -11.56 5.40 8.19
N GLU A 193 -12.73 5.83 7.73
CA GLU A 193 -14.00 5.62 8.42
C GLU A 193 -14.58 4.23 8.13
N TYR A 194 -14.25 3.66 6.97
CA TYR A 194 -14.79 2.40 6.46
C TYR A 194 -13.70 1.35 6.20
N HIS A 195 -12.54 1.49 6.85
CA HIS A 195 -11.42 0.55 6.79
C HIS A 195 -11.86 -0.86 7.19
N TYR A 196 -12.89 -0.93 8.04
CA TYR A 196 -13.67 -2.12 8.32
C TYR A 196 -15.14 -1.74 8.26
N ILE A 197 -15.99 -2.46 7.53
CA ILE A 197 -17.44 -2.20 7.52
C ILE A 197 -18.07 -3.13 8.56
N PRO A 198 -18.66 -2.60 9.66
CA PRO A 198 -19.31 -3.43 10.67
C PRO A 198 -20.43 -4.29 10.09
N GLN A 199 -20.58 -5.53 10.58
CA GLN A 199 -21.65 -6.43 10.13
C GLN A 199 -23.04 -5.84 10.37
N SER A 200 -23.20 -5.03 11.41
CA SER A 200 -24.44 -4.30 11.72
C SER A 200 -24.85 -3.30 10.63
N SER A 201 -23.95 -2.90 9.74
CA SER A 201 -24.25 -2.01 8.61
C SER A 201 -24.85 -2.79 7.43
N GLU A 202 -25.88 -3.59 7.68
CA GLU A 202 -26.47 -4.53 6.71
C GLU A 202 -26.91 -3.83 5.42
N GLU A 203 -27.60 -2.70 5.53
CA GLU A 203 -28.05 -1.93 4.36
C GLU A 203 -26.89 -1.46 3.48
N LEU A 204 -25.81 -0.97 4.10
CA LEU A 204 -24.61 -0.54 3.38
C LEU A 204 -23.94 -1.73 2.71
N ILE A 205 -23.83 -2.87 3.41
CA ILE A 205 -23.28 -4.11 2.85
C ILE A 205 -24.13 -4.60 1.67
N GLN A 206 -25.46 -4.55 1.76
CA GLN A 206 -26.34 -4.92 0.66
C GLN A 206 -26.18 -3.99 -0.54
N LYS A 207 -26.12 -2.67 -0.33
CA LYS A 207 -25.86 -1.68 -1.40
C LYS A 207 -24.51 -1.92 -2.09
N ILE A 208 -23.45 -2.16 -1.31
CA ILE A 208 -22.12 -2.51 -1.82
C ILE A 208 -22.17 -3.76 -2.69
N ARG A 209 -22.83 -4.82 -2.21
CA ARG A 209 -22.96 -6.09 -2.95
C ARG A 209 -23.78 -5.95 -4.22
N ALA A 210 -24.86 -5.16 -4.19
CA ALA A 210 -25.69 -4.90 -5.37
C ALA A 210 -24.87 -4.18 -6.46
N GLN A 211 -24.16 -3.11 -6.10
CA GLN A 211 -23.29 -2.38 -7.02
C GLN A 211 -22.16 -3.28 -7.56
N GLU A 212 -21.51 -4.09 -6.72
CA GLU A 212 -20.46 -5.02 -7.14
C GLU A 212 -20.98 -6.13 -8.08
N ARG A 213 -22.27 -6.50 -8.02
CA ARG A 213 -22.89 -7.44 -8.97
C ARG A 213 -23.12 -6.83 -10.36
N GLU A 214 -23.42 -5.53 -10.42
CA GLU A 214 -23.59 -4.81 -11.69
C GLU A 214 -22.24 -4.53 -12.37
N LEU A 215 -21.18 -4.37 -11.59
CA LEU A 215 -19.83 -4.14 -12.09
C LEU A 215 -19.22 -5.41 -12.69
N ARG A 216 -19.07 -5.43 -14.02
CA ARG A 216 -18.23 -6.43 -14.71
C ARG A 216 -16.75 -6.04 -14.60
N LEU A 217 -16.11 -6.39 -13.48
CA LEU A 217 -14.66 -6.27 -13.36
C LEU A 217 -14.00 -7.30 -14.29
N PRO A 218 -13.09 -6.90 -15.20
CA PRO A 218 -12.34 -7.85 -16.01
C PRO A 218 -11.50 -8.74 -15.09
N ARG A 219 -11.96 -9.97 -14.86
CA ARG A 219 -11.15 -11.00 -14.21
C ARG A 219 -10.10 -11.43 -15.22
N ILE A 220 -8.83 -11.18 -14.93
CA ILE A 220 -7.75 -11.83 -15.67
C ILE A 220 -7.87 -13.33 -15.35
N ALA A 221 -8.36 -14.10 -16.32
CA ALA A 221 -8.46 -15.54 -16.22
C ALA A 221 -7.02 -16.10 -16.21
N PHE A 222 -6.50 -16.41 -15.02
CA PHE A 222 -5.34 -17.27 -14.91
C PHE A 222 -5.77 -18.65 -15.40
N HIS A 223 -5.38 -18.99 -16.64
CA HIS A 223 -5.39 -20.38 -17.06
C HIS A 223 -4.26 -21.06 -16.30
N SER A 224 -4.61 -21.78 -15.22
CA SER A 224 -3.74 -22.80 -14.65
C SER A 224 -3.48 -23.84 -15.74
N ARG A 225 -2.23 -23.95 -16.17
CA ARG A 225 -1.71 -25.15 -16.83
C ARG A 225 -1.05 -26.01 -15.77
#